data_AF-A0A5U3L129-F1
#
_entry.id   AF-A0A5U3L129-F1
#
_cell.length_a   1.000
_cell.length_b   1.000
_cell.length_c   1.000
_cell.angle_alpha   90.00
_cell.angle_beta   90.00
_cell.angle_gamma   90.00
#
_symmetry.space_group_name_H-M   'P 1'
#
loop_
_entity.id
_entity.type
_entity.pdbx_description
1 polymer ?
#
loop_
_entity_poly.entity_id
_entity_poly.type
_entity_poly.pdbx_seq_one_letter_code
_entity_poly.pdbx_strand_id
1 'polypeptide(L)'
;PIQDLDWKTATIDREGVDKVKLHTGRFAESDANKIMIDRLEKILNGEMQPTDTDKRFYTHEIRELERYRNLGIKDGIIPDNQGDVWNNTHTATLEDYKINERNEPLYTPDAIQAAEEQAKREYL
;
A
#
# COMPACT_ATOMS: atom_id res chain seq x y z
N PRO A 1 -6.75 -8.54 -16.00
CA PRO A 1 -5.55 -9.27 -16.46
C PRO A 1 -4.31 -8.70 -15.75
N ILE A 2 -3.23 -9.45 -15.63
CA ILE A 2 -1.92 -8.90 -15.21
C ILE A 2 -1.45 -7.91 -16.28
N GLN A 3 -0.80 -6.83 -15.85
CA GLN A 3 -0.25 -5.77 -16.68
C GLN A 3 1.27 -5.74 -16.56
N ASP A 4 1.94 -5.12 -17.52
CA ASP A 4 3.39 -4.92 -17.50
C ASP A 4 3.70 -3.47 -17.09
N LEU A 5 3.69 -3.20 -15.78
CA LEU A 5 3.85 -1.86 -15.21
C LEU A 5 5.25 -1.64 -14.61
N ASP A 6 5.59 -0.38 -14.37
CA ASP A 6 6.86 0.03 -13.75
C ASP A 6 6.64 1.13 -12.70
N TRP A 7 6.84 0.76 -11.43
CA TRP A 7 6.69 1.65 -10.28
C TRP A 7 7.75 2.75 -10.23
N LYS A 8 8.90 2.60 -10.89
CA LYS A 8 10.03 3.55 -10.81
C LYS A 8 9.68 4.92 -11.37
N THR A 9 8.78 4.92 -12.36
CA THR A 9 8.32 6.13 -13.06
C THR A 9 7.26 6.92 -12.30
N ALA A 10 6.76 6.39 -11.18
CA ALA A 10 5.71 7.03 -10.41
C ALA A 10 6.14 8.40 -9.87
N THR A 11 5.24 9.37 -10.05
CA THR A 11 5.28 10.67 -9.39
C THR A 11 4.22 10.66 -8.30
N ILE A 12 4.62 10.92 -7.06
CA ILE A 12 3.70 10.97 -5.93
C ILE A 12 2.96 12.32 -5.97
N ASP A 13 1.64 12.26 -6.04
CA ASP A 13 0.74 13.41 -6.08
C ASP A 13 -0.40 13.29 -5.06
N ARG A 14 -1.14 14.38 -4.88
CA ARG A 14 -2.22 14.45 -3.88
C ARG A 14 -3.31 13.40 -4.14
N GLU A 15 -3.72 13.23 -5.40
CA GLU A 15 -4.79 12.29 -5.76
C GLU A 15 -4.40 10.84 -5.44
N GLY A 16 -3.17 10.45 -5.73
CA GLY A 16 -2.71 9.10 -5.39
C GLY A 16 -2.55 8.89 -3.90
N VAL A 17 -2.06 9.88 -3.14
CA VAL A 17 -1.98 9.75 -1.67
C VAL A 17 -3.37 9.62 -1.04
N ASP A 18 -4.36 10.33 -1.58
CA ASP A 18 -5.75 10.18 -1.14
C ASP A 18 -6.30 8.77 -1.45
N LYS A 19 -5.94 8.18 -2.60
CA LYS A 19 -6.27 6.77 -2.93
C LYS A 19 -5.57 5.77 -2.00
N VAL A 20 -4.30 5.99 -1.66
CA VAL A 20 -3.55 5.17 -0.70
C VAL A 20 -4.27 5.16 0.65
N LYS A 21 -4.64 6.34 1.17
CA LYS A 21 -5.40 6.47 2.42
C LYS A 21 -6.76 5.79 2.36
N LEU A 22 -7.47 5.93 1.23
CA LEU A 22 -8.77 5.30 1.03
C LEU A 22 -8.68 3.77 1.05
N HIS A 23 -7.66 3.21 0.42
CA HIS A 23 -7.46 1.76 0.35
C HIS A 23 -7.02 1.18 1.68
N THR A 24 -5.97 1.73 2.28
CA THR A 24 -5.42 1.28 3.57
C THR A 24 -6.41 1.48 4.71
N GLY A 25 -7.20 2.56 4.68
CA GLY A 25 -8.25 2.86 5.66
C GLY A 25 -9.47 1.92 5.60
N ARG A 26 -9.55 1.01 4.61
CA ARG A 26 -10.55 -0.07 4.58
C ARG A 26 -10.33 -1.07 5.72
N PHE A 27 -9.08 -1.26 6.15
CA PHE A 27 -8.70 -2.31 7.09
C PHE A 27 -8.56 -1.78 8.52
N ALA A 28 -8.28 -2.69 9.46
CA ALA A 28 -7.91 -2.29 10.82
C ALA A 28 -6.69 -1.35 10.78
N GLU A 29 -6.60 -0.45 11.76
CA GLU A 29 -5.49 0.50 11.83
C GLU A 29 -4.14 -0.24 11.84
N SER A 30 -3.18 0.28 11.07
CA SER A 30 -1.82 -0.24 10.98
C SER A 30 -0.84 0.91 11.19
N ASP A 31 0.03 0.78 12.17
CA ASP A 31 1.08 1.77 12.44
C ASP A 31 2.11 1.84 11.31
N ALA A 32 2.36 0.72 10.64
CA ALA A 32 3.19 0.69 9.43
C ALA A 32 2.57 1.54 8.31
N ASN A 33 1.26 1.42 8.09
CA ASN A 33 0.53 2.25 7.12
C ASN A 33 0.59 3.73 7.51
N LYS A 34 0.42 4.06 8.79
CA LYS A 34 0.53 5.45 9.28
C LYS A 34 1.90 6.05 8.95
N ILE A 35 2.99 5.31 9.17
CA ILE A 35 4.35 5.76 8.82
C ILE A 35 4.50 5.97 7.31
N MET A 36 4.07 5.00 6.49
CA MET A 36 4.20 5.15 5.04
C MET A 36 3.36 6.32 4.51
N ILE A 37 2.14 6.53 5.02
CA ILE A 37 1.29 7.66 4.64
C ILE A 37 1.93 9.00 5.05
N ASP A 38 2.49 9.09 6.26
CA ASP A 38 3.22 10.30 6.71
C ASP A 38 4.41 10.62 5.80
N ARG A 39 5.15 9.60 5.37
CA ARG A 39 6.25 9.76 4.40
C ARG A 39 5.74 10.30 3.06
N LEU A 40 4.63 9.76 2.55
CA LEU A 40 4.02 10.26 1.31
C LEU A 40 3.59 11.73 1.43
N GLU A 41 3.03 12.15 2.57
CA GLU A 41 2.69 13.56 2.82
C GLU A 41 3.93 14.46 2.85
N LYS A 42 5.00 14.04 3.51
CA LYS A 42 6.28 14.78 3.52
C LYS A 42 6.87 14.92 2.12
N ILE A 43 6.75 13.89 1.29
CA ILE A 43 7.16 13.94 -0.12
C ILE A 43 6.31 14.96 -0.90
N LEU A 44 4.98 14.94 -0.72
CA LEU A 44 4.08 15.93 -1.35
C LEU A 44 4.41 17.37 -0.98
N ASN A 45 4.80 17.60 0.27
CA ASN A 45 5.16 18.92 0.77
C ASN A 45 6.59 19.34 0.37
N GLY A 46 7.35 18.48 -0.33
CA GLY A 46 8.74 18.74 -0.71
C GLY A 46 9.73 18.67 0.47
N GLU A 47 9.30 18.13 1.61
CA GLU A 47 10.13 17.96 2.81
C GLU A 47 11.08 16.76 2.69
N MET A 48 10.78 15.83 1.78
CA MET A 48 11.54 14.59 1.56
C MET A 48 11.55 14.21 0.08
N GLN A 49 12.67 13.66 -0.40
CA GLN A 49 12.73 13.03 -1.72
C GLN A 49 12.18 11.60 -1.65
N PRO A 50 11.40 11.16 -2.66
CA PRO A 50 10.85 9.82 -2.65
C PRO A 50 11.95 8.75 -2.79
N THR A 51 11.85 7.71 -1.97
CA THR A 51 12.66 6.49 -2.12
C THR A 51 11.95 5.45 -2.98
N ASP A 52 12.67 4.41 -3.37
CA ASP A 52 12.09 3.29 -4.09
C ASP A 52 10.99 2.57 -3.28
N THR A 53 11.16 2.48 -1.95
CA THR A 53 10.14 1.89 -1.07
C THR A 53 8.86 2.73 -1.06
N ASP A 54 8.98 4.07 -1.02
CA ASP A 54 7.81 4.95 -1.06
C ASP A 54 7.03 4.80 -2.37
N LYS A 55 7.76 4.71 -3.50
CA LYS A 55 7.15 4.50 -4.82
C LYS A 55 6.49 3.13 -4.96
N ARG A 56 7.13 2.06 -4.49
CA ARG A 56 6.55 0.71 -4.49
C ARG A 56 5.26 0.68 -3.67
N PHE A 57 5.28 1.18 -2.44
CA PHE A 57 4.10 1.28 -1.59
C PHE A 57 2.99 2.07 -2.28
N TYR A 58 3.27 3.31 -2.68
CA TYR A 58 2.30 4.19 -3.32
C TYR A 58 1.63 3.56 -4.54
N THR A 59 2.42 2.98 -5.44
CA THR A 59 1.88 2.36 -6.66
C THR A 59 1.13 1.06 -6.39
N HIS A 60 1.59 0.27 -5.42
CA HIS A 60 0.93 -0.96 -5.00
C HIS A 60 -0.47 -0.66 -4.44
N GLU A 61 -0.59 0.18 -3.42
CA GLU A 61 -1.89 0.43 -2.75
C GLU A 61 -2.94 1.02 -3.73
N ILE A 62 -2.52 1.91 -4.64
CA ILE A 62 -3.42 2.48 -5.66
C ILE A 62 -3.91 1.40 -6.62
N ARG A 63 -3.00 0.54 -7.09
CA ARG A 63 -3.33 -0.50 -8.06
C ARG A 63 -4.18 -1.60 -7.43
N GLU A 64 -3.94 -1.91 -6.17
CA GLU A 64 -4.75 -2.87 -5.43
C GLU A 64 -6.18 -2.32 -5.25
N LEU A 65 -6.34 -1.03 -4.91
CA LEU A 65 -7.66 -0.37 -4.85
C LEU A 65 -8.43 -0.49 -6.17
N GLU A 66 -7.77 -0.25 -7.30
CA GLU A 66 -8.39 -0.43 -8.63
C GLU A 66 -8.83 -1.87 -8.87
N ARG A 67 -8.06 -2.85 -8.39
CA ARG A 67 -8.43 -4.27 -8.50
C ARG A 67 -9.65 -4.61 -7.64
N TYR A 68 -9.75 -4.07 -6.41
CA TYR A 68 -10.97 -4.16 -5.61
C TYR A 68 -12.18 -3.61 -6.37
N ARG A 69 -12.04 -2.42 -6.98
CA ARG A 69 -13.11 -1.80 -7.79
C ARG A 69 -13.50 -2.65 -9.00
N ASN A 70 -12.53 -3.25 -9.68
CA ASN A 70 -12.77 -4.15 -10.82
C ASN A 70 -13.50 -5.44 -10.43
N LEU A 71 -13.39 -5.87 -9.17
CA LEU A 71 -14.17 -6.97 -8.61
C LEU A 71 -15.58 -6.53 -8.15
N GLY A 72 -15.94 -5.25 -8.33
CA GLY A 72 -17.22 -4.69 -7.90
C GLY A 72 -17.29 -4.37 -6.40
N ILE A 73 -16.15 -4.40 -5.69
CA ILE A 73 -16.08 -4.11 -4.26
C ILE A 73 -16.01 -2.60 -4.09
N LYS A 74 -16.98 -2.05 -3.36
CA LYS A 74 -17.06 -0.62 -3.09
C LYS A 74 -15.94 -0.18 -2.14
N ASP A 75 -15.52 1.08 -2.28
CA ASP A 75 -14.52 1.67 -1.41
C ASP A 75 -14.97 1.63 0.06
N GLY A 76 -14.03 1.34 0.97
CA GLY A 76 -14.30 1.20 2.41
C GLY A 76 -15.06 -0.06 2.82
N ILE A 77 -15.55 -0.89 1.88
CA ILE A 77 -16.22 -2.15 2.22
C ILE A 77 -15.20 -3.28 2.34
N ILE A 78 -15.25 -3.98 3.48
CA ILE A 78 -14.57 -5.26 3.69
C ILE A 78 -15.48 -6.37 3.14
N PRO A 79 -15.05 -7.16 2.14
CA PRO A 79 -15.87 -8.24 1.59
C PRO A 79 -15.90 -9.45 2.53
N ASP A 80 -16.98 -10.24 2.50
CA ASP A 80 -17.14 -11.43 3.36
C ASP A 80 -16.01 -12.45 3.18
N ASN A 81 -15.47 -12.56 1.95
CA ASN A 81 -14.32 -13.40 1.60
C ASN A 81 -13.00 -12.59 1.56
N GLN A 82 -12.79 -11.71 2.54
CA GLN A 82 -11.63 -10.80 2.61
C GLN A 82 -10.29 -11.46 2.31
N GLY A 83 -10.01 -12.64 2.87
CA GLY A 83 -8.75 -13.35 2.63
C GLY A 83 -8.53 -13.68 1.16
N ASP A 84 -9.54 -14.19 0.47
CA ASP A 84 -9.44 -14.57 -0.94
C ASP A 84 -9.32 -13.36 -1.85
N VAL A 85 -10.13 -12.32 -1.57
CA VAL A 85 -10.07 -11.06 -2.32
C VAL A 85 -8.68 -10.45 -2.17
N TRP A 86 -8.22 -10.27 -0.93
CA TRP A 86 -6.92 -9.68 -0.64
C TRP A 86 -5.79 -10.49 -1.27
N ASN A 87 -5.77 -11.81 -1.10
CA ASN A 87 -4.73 -12.66 -1.70
C ASN A 87 -4.68 -12.50 -3.22
N ASN A 88 -5.84 -12.43 -3.88
CA ASN A 88 -5.94 -12.25 -5.33
C ASN A 88 -5.42 -10.86 -5.75
N THR A 89 -5.93 -9.80 -5.11
CA THR A 89 -5.61 -8.42 -5.49
C THR A 89 -4.17 -8.06 -5.15
N HIS A 90 -3.67 -8.46 -3.99
CA HIS A 90 -2.30 -8.25 -3.51
C HIS A 90 -1.30 -8.91 -4.46
N THR A 91 -1.43 -10.23 -4.66
CA THR A 91 -0.51 -11.00 -5.52
C THR A 91 -0.51 -10.46 -6.95
N ALA A 92 -1.69 -10.21 -7.52
CA ALA A 92 -1.78 -9.71 -8.88
C ALA A 92 -1.22 -8.28 -9.03
N THR A 93 -1.21 -7.48 -7.96
CA THR A 93 -0.58 -6.15 -7.95
C THR A 93 0.95 -6.24 -7.90
N LEU A 94 1.49 -7.18 -7.11
CA LEU A 94 2.93 -7.46 -7.12
C LEU A 94 3.42 -7.90 -8.50
N GLU A 95 2.65 -8.77 -9.16
CA GLU A 95 2.95 -9.22 -10.52
C GLU A 95 2.88 -8.08 -11.53
N ASP A 96 1.90 -7.18 -11.42
CA ASP A 96 1.79 -6.01 -12.31
C ASP A 96 3.08 -5.17 -12.32
N TYR A 97 3.68 -5.00 -11.14
CA TYR A 97 4.85 -4.16 -10.93
C TYR A 97 6.17 -4.94 -10.83
N LYS A 98 6.14 -6.27 -10.99
CA LYS A 98 7.29 -7.18 -10.87
C LYS A 98 8.02 -7.06 -9.53
N ILE A 99 7.28 -6.76 -8.46
CA ILE A 99 7.84 -6.56 -7.11
C ILE A 99 7.99 -7.92 -6.42
N ASN A 100 9.20 -8.20 -5.91
CA ASN A 100 9.42 -9.32 -5.00
C ASN A 100 9.59 -8.79 -3.57
N GLU A 101 8.53 -8.82 -2.77
CA GLU A 101 8.50 -8.21 -1.44
C GLU A 101 9.56 -8.74 -0.46
N ARG A 102 10.12 -9.94 -0.71
CA ARG A 102 11.22 -10.47 0.11
C ARG A 102 12.51 -9.69 -0.05
N ASN A 103 12.74 -9.13 -1.24
CA ASN A 103 13.96 -8.40 -1.59
C ASN A 103 13.68 -6.89 -1.79
N GLU A 104 12.43 -6.54 -2.11
CA GLU A 104 11.96 -5.19 -2.43
C GLU A 104 10.74 -4.88 -1.56
N PRO A 105 10.93 -4.62 -0.26
CA PRO A 105 9.82 -4.45 0.66
C PRO A 105 8.95 -3.25 0.27
N LEU A 106 7.65 -3.36 0.57
CA LEU A 106 6.69 -2.26 0.45
C LEU A 106 6.78 -1.31 1.65
N TYR A 107 7.31 -1.75 2.79
CA TYR A 107 7.43 -0.93 3.99
C TYR A 107 8.89 -0.58 4.27
N THR A 108 9.12 0.62 4.82
CA THR A 108 10.44 1.01 5.33
C THR A 108 10.79 0.25 6.61
N PRO A 109 12.07 0.19 7.00
CA PRO A 109 12.47 -0.39 8.29
C PRO A 109 11.69 0.19 9.47
N ASP A 110 11.49 1.51 9.52
CA ASP A 110 10.72 2.17 10.58
C ASP A 110 9.25 1.71 10.60
N ALA A 111 8.63 1.55 9.42
CA ALA A 111 7.27 1.05 9.30
C ALA A 111 7.16 -0.42 9.75
N ILE A 112 8.15 -1.26 9.40
CA ILE A 112 8.22 -2.66 9.85
C ILE A 112 8.37 -2.72 11.38
N GLN A 113 9.26 -1.91 11.96
CA GLN A 113 9.42 -1.82 13.40
C GLN A 113 8.12 -1.41 14.09
N ALA A 114 7.39 -0.43 13.54
CA ALA A 114 6.13 0.00 14.11
C ALA A 114 5.05 -1.10 14.06
N ALA A 115 5.00 -1.91 12.99
CA ALA A 115 4.13 -3.09 12.94
C ALA A 115 4.49 -4.12 14.02
N GLU A 116 5.79 -4.38 14.24
CA GLU A 116 6.22 -5.29 15.30
C GLU A 116 5.86 -4.78 16.70
N GLU A 117 5.99 -3.47 16.94
CA GLU A 117 5.59 -2.83 18.19
C GLU A 117 4.08 -2.85 18.38
N GLN A 118 3.30 -2.61 17.33
CA GLN A 118 1.84 -2.73 17.36
C GLN A 118 1.41 -4.15 17.73
N ALA A 119 1.96 -5.17 17.05
CA ALA A 119 1.65 -6.57 17.34
C ALA A 119 1.97 -6.95 18.80
N LYS A 120 3.07 -6.43 19.36
CA LYS A 120 3.40 -6.63 20.79
C LYS A 120 2.38 -6.00 21.72
N ARG A 121 1.86 -4.81 21.41
CA ARG A 121 0.84 -4.14 22.22
C ARG A 121 -0.52 -4.82 22.17
N GLU A 122 -0.89 -5.37 21.01
CA GLU A 122 -2.19 -6.05 20.81
C GLU A 122 -2.20 -7.49 21.34
N TYR A 123 -1.03 -8.10 21.52
CA TYR A 123 -0.88 -9.43 22.13
C TYR A 123 -0.99 -9.40 23.68
N LEU A 124 -0.84 -8.22 24.30
CA LEU A 124 -0.90 -8.01 25.75
C LEU A 124 -2.30 -7.61 26.22
#